data_AF-A0A5C5S182-F1
#
_entry.id   AF-A0A5C5S182-F1
#
_cell.length_a   1.000
_cell.length_b   1.000
_cell.length_c   1.000
_cell.angle_alpha   90.00
_cell.angle_beta   90.00
_cell.angle_gamma   90.00
#
_symmetry.space_group_name_H-M   'P 1'
#
loop_
_entity.id
_entity.type
_entity.pdbx_description
1 polymer ?
#
loop_
_entity_poly.entity_id
_entity_poly.type
_entity_poly.pdbx_seq_one_letter_code
_entity_poly.pdbx_strand_id
1 'polypeptide(L)'
;MSDDGRMTADEARRTLDAAHAASIATPADRARLEQGLIRIGVVTGALILGLRLTIGDPGAPMWLRHWGFAVVMAVYFAVIVAAVVTMRRAKAVPRGFSSRYTVGIALTFLLYTAYIVLQAGTVDTGMDWQWVILGAVLTMTPALLAARSISRLALR
;
A
#
# COMPACT_ATOMS: atom_id res chain seq x y z
N MET A 1 -41.20 -36.11 -22.81
CA MET A 1 -40.07 -36.41 -21.92
C MET A 1 -39.37 -35.10 -21.66
N SER A 2 -39.60 -34.54 -20.47
CA SER A 2 -39.10 -33.25 -20.03
C SER A 2 -37.61 -33.36 -19.75
N ASP A 3 -36.81 -32.61 -20.50
CA ASP A 3 -35.38 -32.47 -20.30
C ASP A 3 -35.16 -31.73 -18.97
N ASP A 4 -34.59 -32.46 -18.00
CA ASP A 4 -34.36 -32.01 -16.63
C ASP A 4 -33.60 -30.68 -16.62
N GLY A 5 -34.06 -29.73 -15.80
CA GLY A 5 -33.46 -28.40 -15.59
C GLY A 5 -32.06 -28.40 -14.94
N ARG A 6 -31.15 -29.25 -15.44
CA ARG A 6 -29.75 -29.34 -15.04
C ARG A 6 -28.91 -28.50 -15.98
N MET A 7 -28.43 -27.37 -15.45
CA MET A 7 -27.48 -26.49 -16.11
C MET A 7 -26.28 -27.29 -16.61
N THR A 8 -25.99 -27.20 -17.91
CA THR A 8 -24.86 -27.91 -18.52
C THR A 8 -23.53 -27.39 -17.93
N ALA A 9 -22.47 -28.20 -17.91
CA ALA A 9 -21.18 -27.79 -17.33
C ALA A 9 -20.59 -26.53 -18.00
N ASP A 10 -20.88 -26.33 -19.30
CA ASP A 10 -20.45 -25.16 -20.05
C ASP A 10 -21.35 -23.93 -19.84
N GLU A 11 -22.63 -24.12 -19.51
CA GLU A 11 -23.44 -23.05 -18.94
C GLU A 11 -22.98 -22.71 -17.53
N ALA A 12 -22.67 -23.71 -16.68
CA ALA A 12 -22.08 -23.48 -15.37
C ALA A 12 -20.81 -22.65 -15.43
N ARG A 13 -19.91 -22.94 -16.36
CA ARG A 13 -18.71 -22.13 -16.61
C ARG A 13 -19.05 -20.74 -17.11
N ARG A 14 -19.93 -20.60 -18.11
CA ARG A 14 -20.32 -19.28 -18.65
C ARG A 14 -21.06 -18.41 -17.63
N THR A 15 -21.93 -18.99 -16.81
CA THR A 15 -22.64 -18.28 -15.75
C THR A 15 -21.72 -17.97 -14.58
N LEU A 16 -20.76 -18.85 -14.25
CA LEU A 16 -19.69 -18.54 -13.30
C LEU A 16 -18.80 -17.43 -13.82
N ASP A 17 -18.37 -17.45 -15.07
CA ASP A 17 -17.53 -16.42 -15.69
C ASP A 17 -18.30 -15.09 -15.83
N ALA A 18 -19.58 -15.13 -16.17
CA ALA A 18 -20.47 -13.96 -16.19
C ALA A 18 -20.72 -13.41 -14.78
N ALA A 19 -20.89 -14.28 -13.77
CA ALA A 19 -20.99 -13.88 -12.37
C ALA A 19 -19.64 -13.40 -11.80
N HIS A 20 -18.51 -13.91 -12.32
CA HIS A 20 -17.16 -13.49 -11.97
C HIS A 20 -16.84 -12.11 -12.57
N ALA A 21 -17.28 -11.89 -13.81
CA ALA A 21 -17.27 -10.58 -14.49
C ALA A 21 -18.23 -9.59 -13.81
N ALA A 22 -19.35 -10.08 -13.27
CA ALA A 22 -20.29 -9.33 -12.46
C ALA A 22 -19.86 -9.19 -10.97
N SER A 23 -18.59 -9.45 -10.62
CA SER A 23 -18.05 -8.90 -9.38
C SER A 23 -17.95 -7.37 -9.53
N ILE A 24 -19.06 -6.72 -9.19
CA ILE A 24 -19.32 -5.29 -9.31
C ILE A 24 -18.39 -4.54 -8.35
N ALA A 25 -17.13 -4.34 -8.73
CA ALA A 25 -16.34 -3.28 -8.15
C ALA A 25 -16.94 -1.96 -8.60
N THR A 26 -17.66 -1.29 -7.71
CA THR A 26 -18.21 0.04 -8.01
C THR A 26 -17.06 1.00 -8.34
N PRO A 27 -17.26 1.98 -9.24
CA PRO A 27 -16.26 3.03 -9.49
C PRO A 27 -15.79 3.73 -8.20
N ALA A 28 -16.68 3.83 -7.20
CA ALA A 28 -16.37 4.38 -5.88
C ALA A 28 -15.33 3.53 -5.11
N ASP A 29 -15.41 2.20 -5.14
CA ASP A 29 -14.44 1.34 -4.46
C ASP A 29 -13.06 1.40 -5.14
N ARG A 30 -13.03 1.59 -6.45
CA ARG A 30 -11.79 1.79 -7.21
C ARG A 30 -11.10 3.09 -6.82
N ALA A 31 -11.85 4.19 -6.82
CA ALA A 31 -11.33 5.49 -6.40
C ALA A 31 -10.80 5.45 -4.95
N ARG A 32 -11.50 4.74 -4.05
CA ARG A 32 -11.04 4.53 -2.67
C ARG A 32 -9.73 3.76 -2.59
N LEU A 33 -9.58 2.68 -3.36
CA LEU A 33 -8.34 1.89 -3.39
C LEU A 33 -7.16 2.69 -3.96
N GLU A 34 -7.38 3.41 -5.06
CA GLU A 34 -6.37 4.27 -5.68
C GLU A 34 -5.92 5.38 -4.73
N GLN A 35 -6.87 6.13 -4.17
CA GLN A 35 -6.58 7.18 -3.19
C GLN A 35 -5.93 6.61 -1.93
N GLY A 36 -6.34 5.42 -1.49
CA GLY A 36 -5.73 4.70 -0.37
C GLY A 36 -4.25 4.42 -0.61
N LEU A 37 -3.90 3.86 -1.77
CA LEU A 37 -2.51 3.59 -2.14
C LEU A 37 -1.67 4.86 -2.26
N ILE A 38 -2.21 5.90 -2.89
CA ILE A 38 -1.51 7.19 -3.01
C ILE A 38 -1.23 7.76 -1.63
N ARG A 39 -2.22 7.77 -0.73
CA ARG A 39 -2.06 8.26 0.64
C ARG A 39 -1.03 7.43 1.41
N ILE A 40 -1.12 6.09 1.34
CA ILE A 40 -0.15 5.20 1.99
C ILE A 40 1.27 5.49 1.48
N GLY A 41 1.45 5.55 0.16
CA GLY A 41 2.73 5.90 -0.44
C GLY A 41 3.27 7.21 0.12
N VAL A 42 2.54 8.32 -0.08
CA VAL A 42 2.94 9.67 0.36
C VAL A 42 3.25 9.72 1.85
N VAL A 43 2.39 9.16 2.71
CA VAL A 43 2.63 9.16 4.16
C VAL A 43 3.88 8.36 4.50
N THR A 44 4.09 7.19 3.87
CA THR A 44 5.28 6.36 4.15
C THR A 44 6.58 7.05 3.72
N GLY A 45 6.57 7.77 2.59
CA GLY A 45 7.69 8.62 2.18
C GLY A 45 7.93 9.79 3.13
N ALA A 46 6.86 10.43 3.62
CA ALA A 46 6.97 11.49 4.63
C ALA A 46 7.52 10.98 5.97
N LEU A 47 7.19 9.73 6.36
CA LEU A 47 7.75 9.11 7.56
C LEU A 47 9.27 8.94 7.48
N ILE A 48 9.82 8.70 6.28
CA ILE A 48 11.28 8.64 6.08
C ILE A 48 11.93 10.00 6.36
N LEU A 49 11.34 11.09 5.88
CA LEU A 49 11.80 12.45 6.20
C LEU A 49 11.66 12.75 7.69
N GLY A 50 10.54 12.35 8.29
CA GLY A 50 10.31 12.49 9.73
C GLY A 50 11.34 11.75 10.58
N LEU A 51 11.68 10.50 10.20
CA LEU A 51 12.75 9.74 10.85
C LEU A 51 14.10 10.45 10.76
N ARG A 52 14.44 11.04 9.61
CA ARG A 52 15.69 11.81 9.47
C ARG A 52 15.73 13.05 10.34
N LEU A 53 14.61 13.76 10.49
CA LEU A 53 14.50 14.98 11.29
C LEU A 53 14.40 14.71 12.80
N THR A 54 14.17 13.47 13.19
CA THR A 54 13.98 13.08 14.60
C THR A 54 15.14 12.22 15.07
N ILE A 55 15.07 10.91 14.87
CA ILE A 55 16.06 9.97 15.38
C ILE A 55 17.38 10.00 14.60
N GLY A 56 17.30 10.25 13.29
CA GLY A 56 18.44 10.28 12.38
C GLY A 56 19.18 11.62 12.30
N ASP A 57 18.84 12.59 13.16
CA ASP A 57 19.57 13.84 13.28
C ASP A 57 20.54 13.76 14.47
N PRO A 58 21.87 13.75 14.22
CA PRO A 58 22.86 13.76 15.30
C PRO A 58 22.80 15.00 16.18
N GLY A 59 22.29 16.13 15.65
CA GLY A 59 22.17 17.39 16.38
C GLY A 59 20.88 17.51 17.20
N ALA A 60 19.95 16.55 17.09
CA ALA A 60 18.66 16.64 17.77
C ALA A 60 18.77 16.34 19.28
N PRO A 61 18.05 17.09 20.14
CA PRO A 61 17.96 16.77 21.57
C PRO A 61 17.43 15.34 21.81
N MET A 62 17.95 14.65 22.83
CA MET A 62 17.60 13.25 23.10
C MET A 62 16.08 13.02 23.27
N TRP A 63 15.37 13.95 23.90
CA TRP A 63 13.91 13.89 24.05
C TRP A 63 13.19 13.90 22.70
N LEU A 64 13.65 14.70 21.73
CA LEU A 64 13.07 14.78 20.39
C LEU A 64 13.32 13.50 19.60
N ARG A 65 14.49 12.88 19.78
CA ARG A 65 14.83 11.59 19.15
C ARG A 65 13.88 10.48 19.62
N HIS A 66 13.58 10.43 20.92
CA HIS A 66 12.70 9.41 21.52
C HIS A 66 11.23 9.65 21.19
N TRP A 67 10.73 10.87 21.43
CA TRP A 67 9.34 11.22 21.13
C TRP A 67 9.06 11.20 19.63
N GLY A 68 10.00 11.69 18.83
CA GLY A 68 9.89 11.67 17.37
C GLY A 68 9.81 10.25 16.82
N PHE A 69 10.65 9.33 17.31
CA PHE A 69 10.54 7.92 16.94
C PHE A 69 9.18 7.32 17.34
N ALA A 70 8.72 7.56 18.56
CA ALA A 70 7.42 7.07 19.02
C ALA A 70 6.26 7.59 18.15
N VAL A 71 6.28 8.87 17.79
CA VAL A 71 5.28 9.49 16.90
C VAL A 71 5.33 8.88 15.51
N VAL A 72 6.51 8.73 14.91
CA VAL A 72 6.67 8.09 13.60
C VAL A 72 6.13 6.66 13.64
N MET A 73 6.45 5.88 14.67
CA MET A 73 5.97 4.50 14.82
C MET A 73 4.45 4.44 14.99
N ALA A 74 3.86 5.37 15.75
CA ALA A 74 2.41 5.47 15.90
C ALA A 74 1.71 5.77 14.57
N VAL A 75 2.26 6.71 13.78
CA VAL A 75 1.74 7.03 12.44
C VAL A 75 1.93 5.85 11.49
N TYR A 76 3.08 5.18 11.52
CA TYR A 76 3.33 3.97 10.72
C TYR A 76 2.31 2.87 11.04
N PHE A 77 2.05 2.61 12.32
CA PHE A 77 1.03 1.66 12.74
C PHE A 77 -0.38 2.05 12.25
N ALA A 78 -0.74 3.34 12.33
CA ALA A 78 -2.00 3.84 11.80
C ALA A 78 -2.11 3.62 10.28
N VAL A 79 -1.01 3.77 9.52
CA VAL A 79 -0.96 3.47 8.08
C VAL A 79 -1.22 2.00 7.81
N ILE A 80 -0.62 1.08 8.57
CA ILE A 80 -0.90 -0.37 8.45
C ILE A 80 -2.38 -0.66 8.73
N VAL A 81 -2.93 -0.11 9.82
CA VAL A 81 -4.36 -0.30 10.15
C VAL A 81 -5.25 0.23 9.03
N ALA A 82 -4.98 1.43 8.51
CA ALA A 82 -5.72 2.01 7.40
C ALA A 82 -5.64 1.14 6.13
N ALA A 83 -4.46 0.62 5.82
CA ALA A 83 -4.24 -0.30 4.69
C ALA A 83 -5.09 -1.57 4.82
N VAL A 84 -5.08 -2.21 5.99
CA VAL A 84 -5.84 -3.43 6.26
C VAL A 84 -7.35 -3.16 6.24
N VAL A 85 -7.80 -2.08 6.87
CA VAL A 85 -9.23 -1.70 6.89
C VAL A 85 -9.74 -1.41 5.48
N THR A 86 -8.97 -0.68 4.67
CA THR A 86 -9.31 -0.37 3.27
C THR A 86 -9.41 -1.66 2.45
N MET A 87 -8.45 -2.58 2.60
CA MET A 87 -8.48 -3.87 1.93
C MET A 87 -9.67 -4.75 2.34
N ARG A 88 -10.00 -4.78 3.64
CA ARG A 88 -11.16 -5.54 4.15
C ARG A 88 -12.48 -5.02 3.60
N ARG A 89 -12.63 -3.70 3.46
CA ARG A 89 -13.83 -3.08 2.87
C ARG A 89 -13.92 -3.31 1.36
N ALA A 90 -12.79 -3.47 0.69
CA ALA A 90 -12.71 -3.72 -0.75
C ALA A 90 -12.83 -5.20 -1.15
N LYS A 91 -13.24 -6.13 -0.25
CA LYS A 91 -13.36 -7.56 -0.57
C LYS A 91 -14.34 -7.90 -1.71
N ALA A 92 -15.20 -6.96 -2.13
CA ALA A 92 -16.06 -7.11 -3.31
C ALA A 92 -15.35 -6.85 -4.66
N VAL A 93 -14.03 -6.60 -4.64
CA VAL A 93 -13.26 -6.17 -5.82
C VAL A 93 -12.60 -7.39 -6.52
N PRO A 94 -12.56 -7.44 -7.87
CA PRO A 94 -11.98 -8.56 -8.61
C PRO A 94 -10.54 -8.90 -8.17
N ARG A 95 -10.20 -10.19 -8.18
CA ARG A 95 -8.90 -10.75 -7.73
C ARG A 95 -7.68 -10.00 -8.27
N GLY A 96 -7.75 -9.48 -9.51
CA GLY A 96 -6.67 -8.73 -10.16
C GLY A 96 -6.36 -7.35 -9.55
N PHE A 97 -7.30 -6.71 -8.86
CA PHE A 97 -7.06 -5.44 -8.14
C PHE A 97 -6.50 -5.70 -6.74
N SER A 98 -7.02 -6.70 -6.04
CA SER A 98 -6.53 -7.09 -4.71
C SER A 98 -5.06 -7.51 -4.75
N SER A 99 -4.64 -8.27 -5.79
CA SER A 99 -3.25 -8.68 -5.95
C SER A 99 -2.32 -7.46 -6.14
N ARG A 100 -2.67 -6.53 -7.04
CA ARG A 100 -1.86 -5.32 -7.30
C ARG A 100 -1.77 -4.39 -6.08
N TYR A 101 -2.88 -4.22 -5.36
CA TYR A 101 -2.92 -3.48 -4.10
C TYR A 101 -2.00 -4.12 -3.05
N THR A 102 -2.10 -5.45 -2.87
CA THR A 102 -1.29 -6.19 -1.91
C THR A 102 0.19 -6.11 -2.23
N VAL A 103 0.57 -6.32 -3.51
CA VAL A 103 1.96 -6.24 -3.96
C VAL A 103 2.52 -4.83 -3.77
N GLY A 104 1.76 -3.78 -4.12
CA GLY A 104 2.17 -2.39 -3.92
C GLY A 104 2.45 -2.07 -2.46
N ILE A 105 1.57 -2.49 -1.55
CA ILE A 105 1.74 -2.28 -0.10
C ILE A 105 2.87 -3.12 0.46
N ALA A 106 2.95 -4.40 0.10
CA ALA A 106 3.99 -5.30 0.59
C ALA A 106 5.39 -4.78 0.20
N LEU A 107 5.58 -4.36 -1.05
CA LEU A 107 6.83 -3.77 -1.51
C LEU A 107 7.13 -2.45 -0.82
N THR A 108 6.12 -1.59 -0.63
CA THR A 108 6.27 -0.31 0.10
C THR A 108 6.76 -0.56 1.54
N PHE A 109 6.12 -1.48 2.27
CA PHE A 109 6.53 -1.79 3.64
C PHE A 109 7.85 -2.53 3.73
N LEU A 110 8.19 -3.37 2.75
CA LEU A 110 9.48 -4.02 2.67
C LEU A 110 10.61 -2.99 2.49
N LEU A 111 10.43 -2.04 1.56
CA LEU A 111 11.39 -0.96 1.33
C LEU A 111 11.50 -0.03 2.54
N TYR A 112 10.36 0.31 3.16
CA TYR A 112 10.35 1.11 4.40
C TYR A 112 11.11 0.41 5.53
N THR A 113 10.91 -0.90 5.69
CA THR A 113 11.63 -1.71 6.70
C THR A 113 13.12 -1.74 6.42
N ALA A 114 13.51 -1.98 5.16
CA ALA A 114 14.91 -1.97 4.74
C ALA A 114 15.57 -0.61 5.01
N TYR A 115 14.85 0.49 4.76
CA TYR A 115 15.30 1.83 5.08
C TYR A 115 15.50 2.04 6.58
N ILE A 116 14.56 1.61 7.44
CA ILE A 116 14.70 1.71 8.90
C ILE A 116 15.95 0.96 9.37
N VAL A 117 16.19 -0.25 8.87
CA VAL A 117 17.38 -1.05 9.23
C VAL A 117 18.66 -0.33 8.82
N LEU A 118 18.72 0.23 7.62
CA LEU A 118 19.87 1.00 7.14
C LEU A 118 20.08 2.28 7.95
N GLN A 119 18.99 2.97 8.30
CA GLN A 119 19.04 4.16 9.13
C GLN A 119 19.54 3.82 10.54
N ALA A 120 19.13 2.70 11.12
CA ALA A 120 19.58 2.26 12.45
C ALA A 120 21.12 2.15 12.53
N GLY A 121 21.77 1.71 11.45
CA GLY A 121 23.23 1.66 11.37
C GLY A 121 23.93 3.00 11.13
N THR A 122 23.18 4.07 10.86
CA THR A 122 23.69 5.42 10.54
C THR A 122 23.17 6.50 11.50
N VAL A 123 22.59 6.10 12.64
CA VAL A 123 21.97 7.00 13.63
C VAL A 123 22.97 7.99 14.23
N ASP A 124 24.22 7.57 14.41
CA ASP A 124 25.25 8.40 15.06
C ASP A 124 25.94 9.36 14.10
N THR A 125 26.13 8.96 12.85
CA THR A 125 26.76 9.77 11.81
C THR A 125 25.76 10.65 11.05
N GLY A 126 24.48 10.25 11.04
CA GLY A 126 23.44 10.89 10.26
C GLY A 126 23.56 10.50 8.78
N MET A 127 22.46 10.04 8.19
CA MET A 127 22.42 9.73 6.76
C MET A 127 22.30 11.02 5.92
N ASP A 128 23.08 11.12 4.84
CA ASP A 128 22.99 12.27 3.94
C ASP A 128 21.59 12.42 3.35
N TRP A 129 21.17 13.67 3.14
CA TRP A 129 19.85 13.99 2.58
C TRP A 129 19.58 13.35 1.22
N GLN A 130 20.60 13.18 0.38
CA GLN A 130 20.47 12.49 -0.91
C GLN A 130 19.94 11.06 -0.75
N TRP A 131 20.44 10.30 0.24
CA TRP A 131 20.02 8.92 0.50
C TRP A 131 18.65 8.86 1.17
N VAL A 132 18.34 9.84 2.02
CA VAL A 132 17.01 10.00 2.63
C VAL A 132 15.95 10.27 1.56
N ILE A 133 16.20 11.22 0.66
CA ILE A 133 15.28 11.57 -0.44
C ILE A 133 15.12 10.37 -1.38
N LEU A 134 16.22 9.70 -1.75
CA LEU A 134 16.16 8.50 -2.57
C LEU A 134 15.33 7.40 -1.89
N GLY A 135 15.56 7.15 -0.60
CA GLY A 135 14.80 6.19 0.19
C GLY A 135 13.30 6.52 0.24
N ALA A 136 12.95 7.78 0.41
CA ALA A 136 11.57 8.25 0.38
C ALA A 136 10.91 7.98 -0.98
N VAL A 137 11.55 8.39 -2.08
CA VAL A 137 11.04 8.18 -3.44
C VAL A 137 10.90 6.69 -3.75
N LEU A 138 11.93 5.89 -3.44
CA LEU A 138 11.94 4.46 -3.69
C LEU A 138 10.80 3.77 -2.93
N THR A 139 10.60 4.13 -1.66
CA THR A 139 9.55 3.56 -0.81
C THR A 139 8.15 3.93 -1.28
N MET A 140 7.95 5.16 -1.77
CA MET A 140 6.66 5.60 -2.31
C MET A 140 6.30 4.92 -3.63
N THR A 141 7.29 4.58 -4.44
CA THR A 141 7.12 4.19 -5.84
C THR A 141 6.21 2.96 -6.04
N PRO A 142 6.36 1.83 -5.31
CA PRO A 142 5.50 0.67 -5.50
C PRO A 142 4.01 0.95 -5.26
N ALA A 143 3.67 1.72 -4.24
CA ALA A 143 2.28 2.10 -3.97
C ALA A 143 1.70 2.98 -5.09
N LEU A 144 2.48 3.94 -5.60
CA LEU A 144 2.05 4.81 -6.71
C LEU A 144 1.92 4.04 -8.03
N LEU A 145 2.85 3.12 -8.31
CA LEU A 145 2.76 2.25 -9.48
C LEU A 145 1.57 1.28 -9.38
N ALA A 146 1.30 0.75 -8.19
CA ALA A 146 0.11 -0.07 -7.95
C ALA A 146 -1.17 0.75 -8.17
N ALA A 147 -1.25 1.98 -7.65
CA ALA A 147 -2.38 2.89 -7.88
C ALA A 147 -2.60 3.16 -9.38
N ARG A 148 -1.51 3.49 -10.10
CA ARG A 148 -1.55 3.70 -11.56
C ARG A 148 -1.95 2.44 -12.33
N SER A 149 -1.53 1.27 -11.88
CA SER A 149 -1.89 0.01 -12.52
C SER A 149 -3.39 -0.28 -12.37
N ILE A 150 -3.96 0.04 -11.20
CA ILE A 150 -5.40 -0.06 -10.91
C ILE A 150 -6.20 0.90 -11.80
N SER A 151 -5.75 2.15 -11.97
CA SER A 151 -6.45 3.11 -12.84
C SER A 151 -6.41 2.71 -14.32
N ARG A 152 -5.31 2.12 -14.80
CA ARG A 152 -5.20 1.64 -16.19
C ARG A 152 -6.07 0.43 -16.51
N LEU A 153 -6.31 -0.47 -15.55
CA LEU A 153 -7.23 -1.60 -15.76
C LEU A 153 -8.68 -1.15 -15.88
N ALA A 154 -9.03 0.01 -15.35
CA ALA A 154 -10.38 0.54 -15.46
C ALA A 154 -10.69 1.10 -16.86
N LEU A 155 -9.67 1.35 -17.68
CA LEU A 155 -9.79 1.89 -19.05
C LEU A 155 -9.77 0.79 -20.13
N ARG A 156 -9.57 -0.47 -19.75
CA ARG A 156 -9.60 -1.64 -20.65
C ARG A 156 -10.84 -2.48 -20.37
#